data_AF-A0AAV5A102-F1
#
_entry.id   AF-A0AAV5A102-F1
#
_cell.length_a   1.000
_cell.length_b   1.000
_cell.length_c   1.000
_cell.angle_alpha   90.00
_cell.angle_beta   90.00
_cell.angle_gamma   90.00
#
_symmetry.space_group_name_H-M   'P 1'
#
loop_
_entity.id
_entity.type
_entity.pdbx_description
1 polymer ?
#
loop_
_entity_poly.entity_id
_entity_poly.type
_entity_poly.pdbx_seq_one_letter_code
_entity_poly.pdbx_strand_id
1 'polypeptide(L)'
;MHFLNFIALLSVCIWSTGAIPTWDMFTSRSRVGDLVPGTSIIHAYGPTSVRAPKAKFLRSNDLPGLESNITVGEWVYGELGPPSKFFVSNGGLYQITNHTTILYTNLLNATDHMAHRTSSELNGDLGGRSIFRMSLSTKKDGLIGGSWDWVATTLQYKLGSKSNNGLFYKCTETNGDTSVYVPLDM
;
A
#
# COMPACT_ATOMS: atom_id res chain seq x y z
N MET A 1 26.45 -24.13 -62.30
CA MET A 1 26.25 -22.74 -61.83
C MET A 1 25.10 -22.56 -60.82
N HIS A 2 24.52 -23.62 -60.24
CA HIS A 2 23.43 -23.47 -59.24
C HIS A 2 23.91 -23.48 -57.77
N PHE A 3 25.12 -23.97 -57.49
CA PHE A 3 25.63 -24.12 -56.12
C PHE A 3 26.10 -22.79 -55.49
N LEU A 4 26.57 -21.84 -56.31
CA LEU A 4 27.03 -20.52 -55.84
C LEU A 4 25.90 -19.59 -55.39
N ASN A 5 24.70 -19.72 -55.99
CA ASN A 5 23.53 -18.92 -55.59
C ASN A 5 22.95 -19.34 -54.24
N PHE A 6 23.17 -20.59 -53.80
CA PHE A 6 22.66 -21.08 -52.52
C PHE A 6 23.49 -20.56 -51.33
N ILE A 7 24.81 -20.43 -51.50
CA ILE A 7 25.71 -19.89 -50.48
C ILE A 7 25.50 -18.38 -50.30
N ALA A 8 25.23 -17.65 -51.39
CA ALA A 8 24.93 -16.22 -51.33
C ALA A 8 23.63 -15.93 -50.55
N LEU A 9 22.62 -16.80 -50.65
CA LEU A 9 21.36 -16.64 -49.91
C LEU A 9 21.50 -16.95 -48.41
N LEU A 10 22.34 -17.91 -48.02
CA LEU A 10 22.59 -18.22 -46.60
C LEU A 10 23.38 -17.12 -45.88
N SER A 11 24.22 -16.37 -46.59
CA SER A 11 25.02 -15.27 -46.03
C SER A 11 24.14 -14.08 -45.58
N VAL A 12 23.01 -13.84 -46.25
CA VAL A 12 22.13 -12.68 -45.96
C VAL A 12 21.30 -12.87 -44.68
N CYS A 13 21.02 -14.11 -44.26
CA CYS A 13 20.22 -14.39 -43.05
C CYS A 13 21.01 -14.27 -41.72
N ILE A 14 22.34 -14.21 -41.74
CA ILE A 14 23.15 -14.13 -40.51
C ILE A 14 23.26 -12.67 -39.99
N TRP A 15 22.86 -11.68 -40.80
CA TRP A 15 22.98 -10.26 -40.47
C TRP A 15 21.70 -9.61 -39.94
N SER A 16 20.62 -10.37 -39.80
CA SER A 16 19.32 -9.84 -39.35
C SER A 16 18.84 -10.59 -38.12
N THR A 17 19.38 -10.21 -36.96
CA THR A 17 18.65 -9.79 -35.75
C THR A 17 19.60 -9.76 -34.56
N GLY A 18 20.47 -8.75 -34.53
CA GLY A 18 20.90 -8.20 -33.24
C GLY A 18 19.72 -7.44 -32.65
N ALA A 19 18.78 -8.15 -32.04
CA ALA A 19 17.77 -7.50 -31.22
C ALA A 19 18.52 -6.92 -30.02
N ILE A 20 18.95 -5.67 -30.13
CA ILE A 20 19.33 -4.89 -28.96
C ILE A 20 18.02 -4.71 -28.20
N PRO A 21 17.85 -5.29 -27.00
CA PRO A 21 16.69 -4.95 -26.21
C PRO A 21 16.85 -3.46 -25.90
N THR A 22 16.04 -2.62 -26.53
CA THR A 22 16.02 -1.18 -26.30
C THR A 22 15.40 -0.94 -24.93
N TRP A 23 16.20 -1.16 -23.88
CA TRP A 23 15.99 -0.61 -22.55
C TRP A 23 16.35 0.90 -22.51
N ASP A 24 16.41 1.55 -23.68
CA ASP A 24 16.98 2.89 -23.91
C ASP A 24 16.10 4.04 -23.37
N MET A 25 15.17 3.72 -22.48
CA MET A 25 14.38 4.68 -21.69
C MET A 25 14.31 4.33 -20.19
N PHE A 26 15.09 3.37 -19.69
CA PHE A 26 15.09 2.99 -18.27
C PHE A 26 16.13 3.75 -17.42
N THR A 27 16.98 4.58 -18.02
CA THR A 27 18.13 5.20 -17.33
C THR A 27 17.78 6.41 -16.45
N SER A 28 16.52 6.89 -16.39
CA SER A 28 16.16 8.05 -15.55
C SER A 28 15.23 7.76 -14.37
N ARG A 29 14.80 6.51 -14.15
CA ARG A 29 13.86 6.18 -13.07
C ARG A 29 14.61 5.67 -11.86
N SER A 30 15.09 6.60 -11.03
CA SER A 30 15.91 6.28 -9.85
C SER A 30 15.16 5.62 -8.69
N ARG A 31 13.82 5.46 -8.75
CA ARG A 31 12.99 4.92 -7.66
C ARG A 31 11.84 4.05 -8.19
N VAL A 32 11.60 2.88 -7.58
CA VAL A 32 10.46 1.98 -7.94
C VAL A 32 9.09 2.62 -7.79
N GLY A 33 8.94 3.59 -6.89
CA GLY A 33 7.71 4.37 -6.78
C GLY A 33 7.33 5.17 -8.03
N ASP A 34 8.25 5.34 -8.98
CA ASP A 34 8.01 6.02 -10.25
C ASP A 34 7.78 5.01 -11.41
N LEU A 35 7.81 3.71 -11.09
CA LEU A 35 7.54 2.60 -12.01
C LEU A 35 6.12 2.04 -11.86
N VAL A 36 5.51 2.15 -10.68
CA VAL A 36 4.19 1.59 -10.40
C VAL A 36 3.11 2.65 -10.67
N PRO A 37 2.27 2.50 -11.71
CA PRO A 37 1.18 3.43 -11.98
C PRO A 37 0.19 3.51 -10.80
N GLY A 38 -0.36 4.70 -10.54
CA GLY A 38 -1.32 4.91 -9.44
C GLY A 38 -0.69 5.02 -8.05
N THR A 39 0.64 5.07 -7.98
CA THR A 39 1.37 5.28 -6.73
C THR A 39 1.17 6.70 -6.20
N SER A 40 0.75 6.83 -4.94
CA SER A 40 0.52 8.11 -4.28
C SER A 40 0.83 8.06 -2.79
N ILE A 41 0.94 9.23 -2.16
CA ILE A 41 1.01 9.35 -0.70
C ILE A 41 -0.42 9.48 -0.19
N ILE A 42 -0.76 8.74 0.87
CA ILE A 42 -2.11 8.76 1.44
C ILE A 42 -2.16 9.76 2.60
N HIS A 43 -2.95 10.83 2.42
CA HIS A 43 -3.21 11.82 3.46
C HIS A 43 -4.31 11.34 4.41
N ALA A 44 -4.07 11.48 5.70
CA ALA A 44 -5.06 11.24 6.73
C ALA A 44 -5.69 12.57 7.16
N TYR A 45 -7.01 12.67 6.99
CA TYR A 45 -7.81 13.80 7.48
C TYR A 45 -8.43 13.43 8.82
N GLY A 46 -8.46 14.38 9.74
CA GLY A 46 -9.05 14.18 11.07
C GLY A 46 -9.14 15.51 11.81
N PRO A 47 -9.59 15.50 13.07
CA PRO A 47 -9.70 16.72 13.88
C PRO A 47 -8.37 17.47 13.88
N THR A 48 -8.38 18.70 13.37
CA THR A 48 -7.19 19.54 13.33
C THR A 48 -6.96 20.13 14.72
N SER A 49 -5.72 20.05 15.19
CA SER A 49 -5.32 20.80 16.39
C SER A 49 -5.46 22.30 16.08
N VAL A 50 -5.96 23.07 17.04
CA VAL A 50 -6.14 24.53 16.94
C VAL A 50 -4.81 25.26 16.68
N ARG A 51 -3.68 24.61 16.98
CA ARG A 51 -2.33 25.11 16.66
C ARG A 51 -1.81 24.42 15.41
N ALA A 52 -1.72 25.19 14.31
CA ALA A 52 -1.08 24.87 13.03
C ALA A 52 -1.40 23.46 12.49
N PRO A 53 -2.35 23.32 11.54
CA PRO A 53 -2.68 22.01 10.99
C PRO A 53 -1.46 21.42 10.29
N LYS A 54 -0.93 20.33 10.86
CA LYS A 54 0.14 19.56 10.24
C LYS A 54 -0.47 18.42 9.44
N ALA A 55 0.03 18.24 8.22
CA ALA A 55 -0.37 17.12 7.38
C ALA A 55 0.04 15.79 8.04
N LYS A 56 -0.89 14.84 8.05
CA LYS A 56 -0.67 13.48 8.55
C LYS A 56 -0.78 12.51 7.40
N PHE A 57 0.04 11.48 7.45
CA PHE A 57 0.21 10.51 6.38
C PHE A 57 0.08 9.10 6.93
N LEU A 58 -0.43 8.21 6.08
CA LEU A 58 -0.34 6.77 6.33
C LEU A 58 1.13 6.33 6.23
N ARG A 59 1.64 5.59 7.22
CA ARG A 59 3.04 5.14 7.26
C ARG A 59 3.19 3.84 8.05
N SER A 60 4.32 3.16 7.89
CA SER A 60 4.80 2.10 8.80
C SER A 60 5.71 2.69 9.88
N ASN A 61 5.77 2.07 11.06
CA ASN A 61 6.71 2.46 12.12
C ASN A 61 8.07 1.74 12.03
N ASP A 62 8.11 0.58 11.37
CA ASP A 62 9.32 -0.23 11.26
C ASP A 62 10.16 0.13 10.03
N LEU A 63 11.35 -0.48 9.97
CA LEU A 63 12.29 -0.31 8.87
C LEU A 63 11.66 -0.73 7.52
N PRO A 64 12.04 -0.04 6.43
CA PRO A 64 11.66 -0.42 5.08
C PRO A 64 11.84 -1.91 4.77
N GLY A 65 10.77 -2.56 4.30
CA GLY A 65 10.79 -3.95 3.84
C GLY A 65 10.42 -4.98 4.91
N LEU A 66 10.22 -4.56 6.16
CA LEU A 66 9.75 -5.42 7.24
C LEU A 66 8.23 -5.36 7.40
N GLU A 67 7.68 -6.46 7.89
CA GLU A 67 6.28 -6.54 8.31
C GLU A 67 6.05 -5.65 9.52
N SER A 68 4.95 -4.91 9.53
CA SER A 68 4.71 -3.88 10.55
C SER A 68 3.25 -3.44 10.61
N ASN A 69 2.88 -2.82 11.72
CA ASN A 69 1.59 -2.16 11.83
C ASN A 69 1.59 -0.84 11.05
N ILE A 70 0.48 -0.56 10.39
CA ILE A 70 0.27 0.73 9.73
C ILE A 70 -0.23 1.72 10.76
N THR A 71 0.37 2.91 10.78
CA THR A 71 -0.03 4.04 11.63
C THR A 71 -0.31 5.29 10.80
N VAL A 72 -0.82 6.31 11.47
CA VAL A 72 -0.92 7.68 10.94
C VAL A 72 0.00 8.58 11.74
N GLY A 73 0.92 9.24 11.04
CA GLY A 73 1.94 10.10 11.64
C GLY A 73 2.17 11.38 10.86
N GLU A 74 2.77 12.36 11.50
CA GLU A 74 3.35 13.51 10.82
C GLU A 74 4.61 13.06 10.08
N TRP A 75 4.91 13.72 8.98
CA TRP A 75 6.21 13.58 8.34
C TRP A 75 7.17 14.61 8.92
N VAL A 76 8.27 14.13 9.51
CA VAL A 76 9.35 14.96 10.02
C VAL A 76 10.55 14.76 9.11
N TYR A 77 11.01 15.84 8.49
CA TYR A 77 12.20 15.81 7.65
C TYR A 77 13.41 15.33 8.48
N GLY A 78 14.06 14.25 8.04
CA GLY A 78 15.26 13.71 8.66
C GLY A 78 15.06 12.48 9.55
N GLU A 79 13.83 12.12 9.95
CA GLU A 79 13.64 10.97 10.84
C GLU A 79 13.57 9.62 10.11
N LEU A 80 12.91 9.53 8.94
CA LEU A 80 12.61 8.22 8.31
C LEU A 80 12.54 8.25 6.77
N GLY A 81 13.13 9.24 6.11
CA GLY A 81 13.02 9.40 4.65
C GLY A 81 11.66 9.98 4.20
N PRO A 82 11.35 10.00 2.89
CA PRO A 82 10.10 10.57 2.37
C PRO A 82 8.87 9.76 2.83
N PRO A 83 7.65 10.34 2.78
CA PRO A 83 6.43 9.62 3.11
C PRO A 83 6.26 8.34 2.30
N SER A 84 5.72 7.31 2.94
CA SER A 84 5.44 6.02 2.31
C SER A 84 4.46 6.18 1.15
N LYS A 85 4.79 5.53 0.04
CA LYS A 85 3.97 5.53 -1.17
C LYS A 85 3.13 4.25 -1.23
N PHE A 86 1.87 4.39 -1.61
CA PHE A 86 0.91 3.31 -1.71
C PHE A 86 0.25 3.29 -3.08
N PHE A 87 -0.25 2.11 -3.49
CA PHE A 87 -1.05 1.97 -4.70
C PHE A 87 -2.08 0.86 -4.53
N VAL A 88 -3.17 0.95 -5.29
CA VAL A 88 -4.22 -0.08 -5.35
C VAL A 88 -4.06 -0.85 -6.66
N SER A 89 -4.11 -2.18 -6.60
CA SER A 89 -4.06 -3.05 -7.78
C SER A 89 -4.85 -4.33 -7.53
N ASN A 90 -5.74 -4.71 -8.44
CA ASN A 90 -6.54 -5.94 -8.34
C ASN A 90 -7.25 -6.10 -6.98
N GLY A 91 -7.79 -4.99 -6.44
CA GLY A 91 -8.43 -4.95 -5.13
C GLY A 91 -7.49 -5.09 -3.93
N GLY A 92 -6.18 -5.18 -4.12
CA GLY A 92 -5.18 -5.10 -3.05
C GLY A 92 -4.68 -3.67 -2.87
N LEU A 93 -4.37 -3.30 -1.62
CA LEU A 93 -3.58 -2.12 -1.30
C LEU A 93 -2.15 -2.58 -1.00
N TYR A 94 -1.18 -1.84 -1.50
CA TYR A 94 0.23 -2.18 -1.42
C TYR A 94 1.03 -0.97 -0.98
N GLN A 95 2.06 -1.21 -0.17
CA GLN A 95 3.05 -0.20 0.20
C GLN A 95 4.37 -0.47 -0.50
N ILE A 96 4.92 0.56 -1.13
CA ILE A 96 6.29 0.56 -1.61
C ILE A 96 7.17 0.96 -0.45
N THR A 97 7.90 0.00 0.10
CA THR A 97 8.75 0.23 1.28
C THR A 97 10.18 0.59 0.89
N ASN A 98 10.70 0.04 -0.20
CA ASN A 98 12.03 0.34 -0.70
C ASN A 98 12.06 0.34 -2.24
N HIS A 99 13.24 0.48 -2.84
CA HIS A 99 13.47 0.40 -4.27
C HIS A 99 13.25 -0.98 -4.89
N THR A 100 12.95 -2.02 -4.12
CA THR A 100 12.72 -3.37 -4.68
C THR A 100 11.61 -4.14 -3.97
N THR A 101 11.04 -3.58 -2.91
CA THR A 101 10.12 -4.30 -2.01
C THR A 101 8.76 -3.64 -2.00
N ILE A 102 7.75 -4.46 -2.27
CA ILE A 102 6.34 -4.12 -2.18
C ILE A 102 5.72 -5.05 -1.13
N LEU A 103 5.05 -4.48 -0.14
CA LEU A 103 4.35 -5.22 0.90
C LEU A 103 2.83 -5.12 0.70
N TYR A 104 2.13 -6.17 1.11
CA TYR A 104 0.67 -6.21 1.12
C TYR A 104 0.16 -5.45 2.33
N THR A 105 -0.83 -4.58 2.13
CA THR A 105 -1.61 -3.99 3.20
C THR A 105 -2.83 -4.86 3.49
N ASN A 106 -2.76 -5.61 4.58
CA ASN A 106 -3.79 -6.54 5.00
C ASN A 106 -4.68 -5.94 6.09
N LEU A 107 -5.93 -6.42 6.14
CA LEU A 107 -6.83 -6.21 7.27
C LEU A 107 -6.92 -7.50 8.07
N LEU A 108 -6.48 -7.43 9.32
CA LEU A 108 -6.51 -8.54 10.26
C LEU A 108 -7.59 -8.31 11.30
N ASN A 109 -8.27 -9.38 11.73
CA ASN A 109 -9.24 -9.31 12.82
C ASN A 109 -8.57 -8.75 14.08
N ALA A 110 -9.13 -7.67 14.64
CA ALA A 110 -8.60 -7.02 15.84
C ALA A 110 -9.30 -7.46 17.13
N THR A 111 -10.10 -8.53 17.08
CA THR A 111 -11.05 -8.94 18.12
C THR A 111 -10.39 -9.21 19.48
N ASP A 112 -9.16 -9.73 19.50
CA ASP A 112 -8.47 -10.08 20.75
C ASP A 112 -7.64 -8.93 21.34
N HIS A 113 -7.17 -8.00 20.51
CA HIS A 113 -6.29 -6.92 20.95
C HIS A 113 -7.02 -5.67 21.47
N MET A 114 -8.31 -5.53 21.19
CA MET A 114 -9.16 -4.41 21.61
C MET A 114 -10.00 -4.69 22.86
N ALA A 115 -10.03 -5.93 23.36
CA ALA A 115 -10.97 -6.37 24.39
C ALA A 115 -10.88 -5.61 25.73
N HIS A 116 -9.79 -4.87 26.00
CA HIS A 116 -9.57 -4.31 27.33
C HIS A 116 -9.59 -2.77 27.46
N ARG A 117 -9.50 -1.97 26.39
CA ARG A 117 -9.36 -0.49 26.54
C ARG A 117 -10.32 0.37 25.73
N THR A 118 -10.96 -0.16 24.69
CA THR A 118 -11.92 0.60 23.86
C THR A 118 -13.38 0.24 24.16
N SER A 119 -13.62 -0.68 25.10
CA SER A 119 -14.97 -1.12 25.44
C SER A 119 -15.85 -0.09 26.16
N SER A 120 -15.31 1.08 26.52
CA SER A 120 -16.10 2.16 27.13
C SER A 120 -16.24 3.40 26.25
N GLU A 121 -15.27 3.72 25.40
CA GLU A 121 -15.35 4.89 24.48
C GLU A 121 -15.82 4.50 23.07
N LEU A 122 -15.54 3.27 22.64
CA LEU A 122 -15.84 2.81 21.28
C LEU A 122 -17.10 1.92 21.23
N ASN A 123 -17.42 1.21 22.32
CA ASN A 123 -18.65 0.38 22.39
C ASN A 123 -19.96 1.19 22.46
N GLY A 124 -19.91 2.47 22.84
CA GLY A 124 -21.08 3.35 22.81
C GLY A 124 -21.51 3.74 21.40
N ASP A 125 -20.55 3.80 20.46
CA ASP A 125 -20.77 4.33 19.10
C ASP A 125 -20.63 3.25 18.01
N LEU A 126 -19.79 2.23 18.22
CA LEU A 126 -19.56 1.15 17.24
C LEU A 126 -20.50 -0.05 17.38
N GLY A 127 -21.47 -0.04 18.29
CA GLY A 127 -22.65 -0.95 18.32
C GLY A 127 -22.55 -2.29 17.57
N GLY A 128 -21.60 -3.17 17.93
CA GLY A 128 -21.44 -4.50 17.31
C GLY A 128 -20.75 -4.56 15.94
N ARG A 129 -20.07 -3.50 15.48
CA ARG A 129 -19.33 -3.46 14.22
C ARG A 129 -18.03 -4.28 14.30
N SER A 130 -17.68 -4.94 13.21
CA SER A 130 -16.40 -5.65 13.08
C SER A 130 -15.29 -4.64 12.82
N ILE A 131 -14.23 -4.69 13.64
CA ILE A 131 -13.07 -3.80 13.55
C ILE A 131 -11.85 -4.61 13.15
N PHE A 132 -11.11 -4.11 12.18
CA PHE A 132 -9.92 -4.75 11.64
C PHE A 132 -8.71 -3.84 11.78
N ARG A 133 -7.53 -4.41 12.06
CA ARG A 133 -6.27 -3.67 12.12
C ARG A 133 -5.58 -3.73 10.75
N MET A 134 -5.04 -2.61 10.30
CA MET A 134 -4.18 -2.55 9.12
C MET A 134 -2.76 -2.97 9.46
N SER A 135 -2.22 -3.94 8.72
CA SER A 135 -0.84 -4.37 8.82
C SER A 135 -0.18 -4.51 7.45
N LEU A 136 1.14 -4.42 7.42
CA LEU A 136 1.97 -4.77 6.28
C LEU A 136 2.55 -6.16 6.47
N SER A 137 2.48 -6.97 5.42
CA SER A 137 3.21 -8.22 5.39
C SER A 137 3.69 -8.57 3.99
N THR A 138 4.57 -9.56 3.92
CA THR A 138 5.09 -10.10 2.65
C THR A 138 4.08 -10.99 1.92
N LYS A 139 2.98 -11.36 2.61
CA LYS A 139 1.95 -12.27 2.11
C LYS A 139 0.58 -11.61 2.11
N LYS A 140 -0.31 -12.09 1.23
CA LYS A 140 -1.71 -11.64 1.22
C LYS A 140 -2.50 -12.43 2.27
N ASP A 141 -2.57 -11.90 3.48
CA ASP A 141 -3.23 -12.53 4.64
C ASP A 141 -4.51 -11.78 5.08
N GLY A 142 -5.00 -10.84 4.27
CA GLY A 142 -6.22 -10.08 4.53
C GLY A 142 -7.52 -10.90 4.37
N LEU A 143 -8.65 -10.28 4.70
CA LEU A 143 -9.98 -10.90 4.63
C LEU A 143 -10.32 -11.38 3.22
N ILE A 144 -10.85 -12.60 3.14
CA ILE A 144 -11.30 -13.22 1.88
C ILE A 144 -12.51 -12.45 1.34
N GLY A 145 -12.48 -12.12 0.04
CA GLY A 145 -13.56 -11.41 -0.64
C GLY A 145 -13.59 -9.90 -0.39
N GLY A 146 -12.60 -9.36 0.34
CA GLY A 146 -12.46 -7.93 0.53
C GLY A 146 -11.55 -7.28 -0.51
N SER A 147 -11.79 -6.00 -0.79
CA SER A 147 -11.05 -5.23 -1.77
C SER A 147 -10.86 -3.77 -1.37
N TRP A 148 -9.68 -3.24 -1.66
CA TRP A 148 -9.36 -1.82 -1.62
C TRP A 148 -9.70 -1.14 -2.95
N ASP A 149 -10.23 0.07 -2.87
CA ASP A 149 -10.54 0.88 -4.04
C ASP A 149 -10.45 2.38 -3.72
N TRP A 150 -10.23 3.19 -4.76
CA TRP A 150 -10.31 4.64 -4.68
C TRP A 150 -11.69 5.10 -5.10
N VAL A 151 -12.45 5.67 -4.17
CA VAL A 151 -13.74 6.31 -4.47
C VAL A 151 -13.52 7.81 -4.44
N ALA A 152 -13.53 8.43 -5.62
CA ALA A 152 -13.02 9.78 -5.85
C ALA A 152 -11.57 9.92 -5.33
N THR A 153 -11.36 10.65 -4.24
CA THR A 153 -10.04 10.86 -3.60
C THR A 153 -9.91 10.11 -2.26
N THR A 154 -10.89 9.28 -1.91
CA THR A 154 -10.94 8.60 -0.62
C THR A 154 -10.64 7.11 -0.78
N LEU A 155 -9.68 6.62 0.00
CA LEU A 155 -9.38 5.19 0.07
C LEU A 155 -10.51 4.47 0.81
N GLN A 156 -11.10 3.47 0.19
CA GLN A 156 -12.14 2.66 0.81
C GLN A 156 -11.80 1.17 0.77
N TYR A 157 -12.28 0.46 1.79
CA TYR A 157 -12.32 -0.99 1.81
C TYR A 157 -13.77 -1.45 1.68
N LYS A 158 -13.98 -2.49 0.88
CA LYS A 158 -15.26 -3.16 0.68
C LYS A 158 -15.12 -4.63 1.03
N LEU A 159 -16.13 -5.21 1.69
CA LEU A 159 -16.22 -6.63 1.99
C LEU A 159 -17.67 -7.08 1.84
N GLY A 160 -17.99 -7.68 0.70
CA GLY A 160 -19.38 -7.99 0.35
C GLY A 160 -20.21 -6.70 0.27
N SER A 161 -21.29 -6.61 1.06
CA SER A 161 -22.13 -5.41 1.15
C SER A 161 -21.59 -4.34 2.11
N LYS A 162 -20.55 -4.66 2.90
CA LYS A 162 -20.01 -3.77 3.93
C LYS A 162 -18.90 -2.89 3.38
N SER A 163 -18.77 -1.68 3.93
CA SER A 163 -17.65 -0.79 3.63
C SER A 163 -17.24 0.02 4.85
N ASN A 164 -16.01 0.51 4.86
CA ASN A 164 -15.59 1.51 5.84
C ASN A 164 -15.99 2.94 5.44
N ASN A 165 -16.51 3.16 4.22
CA ASN A 165 -16.89 4.48 3.71
C ASN A 165 -15.77 5.54 3.80
N GLY A 166 -14.50 5.11 3.82
CA GLY A 166 -13.36 6.00 4.00
C GLY A 166 -13.04 6.39 5.44
N LEU A 167 -13.70 5.77 6.41
CA LEU A 167 -13.46 5.98 7.84
C LEU A 167 -12.32 5.09 8.34
N PHE A 168 -11.44 5.68 9.13
CA PHE A 168 -10.30 5.02 9.75
C PHE A 168 -10.11 5.57 11.17
N TYR A 169 -9.71 4.72 12.11
CA TYR A 169 -9.38 5.12 13.47
C TYR A 169 -7.90 4.92 13.73
N LYS A 170 -7.27 5.89 14.38
CA LYS A 170 -5.94 5.72 14.98
C LYS A 170 -6.13 5.40 16.45
N CYS A 171 -5.64 4.25 16.91
CA CYS A 171 -5.71 3.86 18.31
C CYS A 171 -4.32 3.51 18.84
N THR A 172 -4.12 3.77 20.13
CA THR A 172 -2.91 3.35 20.86
C THR A 172 -3.16 1.97 21.47
N GLU A 173 -2.31 1.00 21.16
CA GLU A 173 -2.32 -0.35 21.69
C GLU A 173 -1.80 -0.37 23.14
N THR A 174 -1.96 -1.50 23.83
CA THR A 174 -1.58 -1.64 25.26
C THR A 174 -0.08 -1.46 25.51
N ASN A 175 0.75 -1.75 24.51
CA ASN A 175 2.19 -1.57 24.53
C ASN A 175 2.63 -0.11 24.25
N GLY A 176 1.70 0.80 23.95
CA GLY A 176 1.98 2.20 23.61
C GLY A 176 2.17 2.47 22.12
N ASP A 177 2.21 1.43 21.28
CA ASP A 177 2.28 1.60 19.83
C ASP A 177 0.96 2.15 19.28
N THR A 178 1.00 2.73 18.09
CA THR A 178 -0.22 3.22 17.43
C THR A 178 -0.45 2.49 16.12
N SER A 179 -1.70 2.11 15.89
CA SER A 179 -2.14 1.37 14.70
C SER A 179 -3.40 1.99 14.10
N VAL A 180 -3.61 1.74 12.81
CA VAL A 180 -4.83 2.11 12.09
C VAL A 180 -5.82 0.96 12.11
N TYR A 181 -7.07 1.30 12.42
CA TYR A 181 -8.19 0.38 12.46
C TYR A 181 -9.27 0.81 11.47
N VAL A 182 -9.90 -0.19 10.86
CA VAL A 182 -10.93 -0.04 9.83
C VAL A 182 -12.22 -0.62 10.39
N PRO A 183 -13.24 0.22 10.67
CA PRO A 183 -14.58 -0.24 10.96
C PRO A 183 -15.24 -0.70 9.65
N LEU A 184 -16.05 -1.77 9.70
CA LEU A 184 -16.93 -2.10 8.59
C LEU A 184 -18.39 -1.91 9.01
N ASP A 185 -19.07 -1.01 8.30
CA ASP A 185 -20.48 -0.70 8.50
C ASP A 185 -21.35 -1.53 7.56
N MET A 186 -22.60 -1.78 7.98
CA MET A 186 -23.63 -2.42 7.16
C MET A 186 -24.21 -1.45 6.14
#